data_AF-A0A9W8YWF4-F1
#
_entry.id   AF-A0A9W8YWF4-F1
#
_cell.length_a   1.000
_cell.length_b   1.000
_cell.length_c   1.000
_cell.angle_alpha   90.00
_cell.angle_beta   90.00
_cell.angle_gamma   90.00
#
_symmetry.space_group_name_H-M   'P 1'
#
loop_
_entity.id
_entity.type
_entity.pdbx_description
1 polymer ?
#
loop_
_entity_poly.entity_id
_entity_poly.type
_entity_poly.pdbx_seq_one_letter_code
_entity_poly.pdbx_strand_id
1 'polypeptide(L)'
;MKVISKEEEAAHYNEVLKGGFIGGSVGLGAGLAGVMLASRRYTAFRQLTLPFRTFLVSSVGTFGAITTAERYSLAFQKAKDPMNFYKDETQRALEQARQGQNSQSQMMEWGRENRYTIVFTSWIAAMAIALGIVGRNKYLTTSQKLVQARVYAQGLTLAVLIATAAFETSDAKAGKGRWETVMVVDPNDPKHEHLIEKKVHKEEYEGQDLWKDMVAAEERRLQAKKQDSKVKQAKEQKAEEAKAPAN
;
A
#
# COMPACT_ATOMS: atom_id res chain seq x y z
N MET A 1 -23.71 11.66 -6.38
CA MET A 1 -23.41 10.23 -6.17
C MET A 1 -23.61 9.52 -7.50
N LYS A 2 -22.64 8.73 -7.99
CA LYS A 2 -22.88 7.84 -9.13
C LYS A 2 -23.85 6.76 -8.67
N VAL A 3 -24.98 6.61 -9.34
CA VAL A 3 -25.90 5.50 -9.13
C VAL A 3 -25.24 4.28 -9.76
N ILE A 4 -24.85 3.30 -8.93
CA ILE A 4 -24.23 2.06 -9.41
C ILE A 4 -25.30 1.27 -10.16
N SER A 5 -24.94 0.74 -11.33
CA SER A 5 -25.86 -0.13 -12.09
C SER A 5 -26.07 -1.45 -11.34
N LYS A 6 -27.28 -2.01 -11.39
CA LYS A 6 -27.57 -3.30 -10.72
C LYS A 6 -26.65 -4.44 -11.18
N GLU A 7 -26.20 -4.40 -12.42
CA GLU A 7 -25.24 -5.37 -12.97
C GLU A 7 -23.85 -5.23 -12.35
N GLU A 8 -23.42 -4.00 -12.11
CA GLU A 8 -22.14 -3.71 -11.46
C GLU A 8 -22.13 -4.08 -9.98
N GLU A 9 -23.25 -3.88 -9.29
CA GLU A 9 -23.44 -4.33 -7.91
C GLU A 9 -23.38 -5.87 -7.82
N ALA A 10 -24.06 -6.58 -8.73
CA ALA A 10 -24.01 -8.04 -8.78
C ALA A 10 -22.61 -8.57 -9.09
N ALA A 11 -21.89 -7.92 -10.02
CA ALA A 11 -20.51 -8.27 -10.34
C ALA A 11 -19.55 -8.04 -9.16
N HIS A 12 -19.70 -6.92 -8.45
CA HIS A 12 -18.95 -6.63 -7.23
C HIS A 12 -19.23 -7.68 -6.14
N TYR A 13 -20.52 -7.98 -5.91
CA TYR A 13 -20.95 -8.96 -4.92
C TYR A 13 -20.34 -10.36 -5.19
N ASN A 14 -20.33 -10.80 -6.46
CA ASN A 14 -19.75 -12.09 -6.84
C ASN A 14 -18.23 -12.15 -6.58
N GLU A 15 -17.49 -11.08 -6.86
CA GLU A 15 -16.05 -11.02 -6.58
C GLU A 15 -15.75 -10.99 -5.08
N VAL A 16 -16.54 -10.26 -4.30
CA VAL A 16 -16.44 -10.23 -2.83
C VAL A 16 -16.73 -11.61 -2.24
N LEU A 17 -17.79 -12.28 -2.71
CA LEU A 17 -18.11 -13.64 -2.27
C LEU A 17 -16.98 -14.61 -2.60
N LYS A 18 -16.46 -14.57 -3.83
CA LYS A 18 -15.35 -15.42 -4.25
C LYS A 18 -14.12 -15.20 -3.37
N GLY A 19 -13.75 -13.94 -3.14
CA GLY A 19 -12.66 -13.58 -2.23
C GLY A 19 -12.89 -14.09 -0.81
N GLY A 20 -14.11 -13.91 -0.27
CA GLY A 20 -14.50 -14.38 1.06
C GLY A 20 -14.48 -15.90 1.20
N PHE A 21 -14.98 -16.64 0.22
CA PHE A 21 -14.94 -18.11 0.22
C PHE A 21 -13.50 -18.64 0.19
N ILE A 22 -12.63 -18.05 -0.63
CA ILE A 22 -11.22 -18.45 -0.73
C ILE A 22 -10.52 -18.21 0.61
N GLY A 23 -10.58 -16.97 1.15
CA GLY A 23 -9.91 -16.66 2.41
C GLY A 23 -10.53 -17.34 3.61
N GLY A 24 -11.85 -17.53 3.62
CA GLY A 24 -12.56 -18.26 4.66
C GLY A 24 -12.16 -19.73 4.70
N SER A 25 -12.07 -20.39 3.53
CA SER A 25 -11.66 -21.79 3.44
C SER A 25 -10.20 -21.98 3.85
N VAL A 26 -9.30 -21.10 3.37
CA VAL A 26 -7.88 -21.12 3.77
C VAL A 26 -7.73 -20.82 5.25
N GLY A 27 -8.45 -19.82 5.78
CA GLY A 27 -8.45 -19.43 7.18
C GLY A 27 -8.97 -20.54 8.10
N LEU A 28 -10.06 -21.21 7.73
CA LEU A 28 -10.58 -22.37 8.45
C LEU A 28 -9.58 -23.53 8.43
N GLY A 29 -8.98 -23.83 7.28
CA GLY A 29 -7.93 -24.86 7.15
C GLY A 29 -6.73 -24.56 8.05
N ALA A 30 -6.25 -23.32 8.03
CA ALA A 30 -5.14 -22.87 8.89
C ALA A 30 -5.52 -22.92 10.38
N GLY A 31 -6.74 -22.50 10.74
CA GLY A 31 -7.26 -22.55 12.10
C GLY A 31 -7.35 -23.98 12.63
N LEU A 32 -7.90 -24.91 11.82
CA LEU A 32 -7.96 -26.34 12.16
C LEU A 32 -6.57 -26.94 12.34
N ALA A 33 -5.67 -26.72 11.39
CA ALA A 33 -4.30 -27.18 11.48
C ALA A 33 -3.59 -26.62 12.73
N GLY A 34 -3.76 -25.34 13.00
CA GLY A 34 -3.20 -24.67 14.18
C GLY A 34 -3.71 -25.28 15.48
N VAL A 35 -5.02 -25.46 15.64
CA VAL A 35 -5.61 -26.08 16.83
C VAL A 35 -5.18 -27.54 16.95
N MET A 36 -5.08 -28.29 15.85
CA MET A 36 -4.67 -29.70 15.87
C MET A 36 -3.20 -29.86 16.29
N LEU A 37 -2.30 -29.06 15.72
CA LEU A 37 -0.87 -29.05 16.06
C LEU A 37 -0.65 -28.59 17.50
N ALA A 38 -1.32 -27.52 17.92
CA ALA A 38 -1.25 -27.04 19.29
C ALA A 38 -1.78 -28.08 20.30
N SER A 39 -2.86 -28.78 19.96
CA SER A 39 -3.42 -29.85 20.80
C SER A 39 -2.47 -31.05 20.93
N ARG A 40 -1.74 -31.39 19.86
CA ARG A 40 -0.71 -32.45 19.91
C ARG A 40 0.49 -32.03 20.75
N ARG A 41 0.96 -30.79 20.63
CA ARG A 41 2.22 -30.34 21.25
C ARG A 41 2.07 -29.87 22.69
N TYR A 42 0.92 -29.29 23.06
CA TYR A 42 0.70 -28.63 24.35
C TYR A 42 -0.49 -29.23 25.12
N THR A 43 -0.24 -29.70 26.34
CA THR A 43 -1.26 -30.28 27.22
C THR A 43 -2.34 -29.26 27.61
N ALA A 44 -1.96 -27.99 27.79
CA ALA A 44 -2.92 -26.91 28.06
C ALA A 44 -3.94 -26.77 26.93
N PHE A 45 -3.52 -26.86 25.66
CA PHE A 45 -4.43 -26.79 24.51
C PHE A 45 -5.40 -27.97 24.45
N ARG A 46 -4.92 -29.15 24.87
CA ARG A 46 -5.74 -30.36 25.04
C ARG A 46 -6.78 -30.28 26.16
N GLN A 47 -6.64 -29.34 27.09
CA GLN A 47 -7.60 -29.09 28.16
C GLN A 47 -8.65 -28.03 27.79
N LEU A 48 -8.46 -27.27 26.70
CA LEU A 48 -9.51 -26.34 26.24
C LEU A 48 -10.77 -27.11 25.87
N THR A 49 -11.92 -26.56 26.25
CA THR A 49 -13.24 -27.10 25.94
C THR A 49 -13.50 -27.06 24.43
N LEU A 50 -14.36 -27.95 23.94
CA LEU A 50 -14.72 -28.01 22.53
C LEU A 50 -15.22 -26.66 21.99
N PRO A 51 -16.10 -25.90 22.70
CA PRO A 51 -16.56 -24.59 22.24
C PRO A 51 -15.44 -23.57 22.06
N PHE A 52 -14.42 -23.61 22.93
CA PHE A 52 -13.28 -22.70 22.82
C PHE A 52 -12.41 -23.01 21.61
N ARG A 53 -12.21 -24.29 21.30
CA ARG A 53 -11.47 -24.71 20.11
C ARG A 53 -12.20 -24.33 18.83
N THR A 54 -13.51 -24.57 18.77
CA THR A 54 -14.32 -24.16 17.62
C THR A 54 -14.32 -22.65 17.44
N PHE A 55 -14.38 -21.88 18.53
CA PHE A 55 -14.28 -20.42 18.50
C PHE A 55 -12.96 -19.95 17.89
N LEU A 56 -11.83 -20.55 18.27
CA LEU A 56 -10.53 -20.20 17.70
C LEU A 56 -10.47 -20.49 16.19
N VAL A 57 -10.96 -21.66 15.77
CA VAL A 57 -11.01 -22.05 14.35
C VAL A 57 -11.91 -21.10 13.56
N SER A 58 -13.14 -20.87 14.02
CA SER A 58 -14.10 -19.99 13.34
C SER A 58 -13.60 -18.56 13.29
N SER A 59 -12.92 -18.06 14.33
CA SER A 59 -12.36 -16.70 14.35
C SER A 59 -11.30 -16.51 13.26
N VAL A 60 -10.37 -17.46 13.10
CA VAL A 60 -9.37 -17.41 12.04
C VAL A 60 -10.02 -17.54 10.65
N GLY A 61 -11.04 -18.38 10.52
CA GLY A 61 -11.85 -18.49 9.31
C GLY A 61 -12.52 -17.17 8.92
N THR A 62 -13.27 -16.55 9.83
CA THR A 62 -13.95 -15.28 9.61
C THR A 62 -12.96 -14.16 9.32
N PHE A 63 -11.84 -14.09 10.05
CA PHE A 63 -10.79 -13.10 9.79
C PHE A 63 -10.20 -13.25 8.38
N GLY A 64 -9.91 -14.49 7.96
CA GLY A 64 -9.45 -14.80 6.61
C GLY A 64 -10.47 -14.38 5.55
N ALA A 65 -11.75 -14.72 5.76
CA ALA A 65 -12.83 -14.38 4.85
C ALA A 65 -13.00 -12.87 4.66
N ILE A 66 -13.06 -12.11 5.75
CA ILE A 66 -13.26 -10.65 5.69
C ILE A 66 -12.08 -9.98 4.99
N THR A 67 -10.85 -10.33 5.38
CA THR A 67 -9.64 -9.69 4.85
C THR A 67 -9.49 -9.93 3.34
N THR A 68 -9.78 -11.14 2.85
CA THR A 68 -9.68 -11.43 1.41
C THR A 68 -10.88 -10.90 0.63
N ALA A 69 -12.08 -10.93 1.20
CA ALA A 69 -13.26 -10.30 0.61
C ALA A 69 -13.01 -8.80 0.36
N GLU A 70 -12.42 -8.11 1.33
CA GLU A 70 -12.08 -6.70 1.22
C GLU A 70 -10.98 -6.44 0.17
N ARG A 71 -9.97 -7.30 0.09
CA ARG A 71 -8.96 -7.23 -0.99
C ARG A 71 -9.58 -7.39 -2.38
N TYR A 72 -10.51 -8.32 -2.55
CA TYR A 72 -11.21 -8.51 -3.83
C TYR A 72 -12.15 -7.34 -4.13
N SER A 73 -12.82 -6.79 -3.12
CA SER A 73 -13.63 -5.56 -3.23
C SER A 73 -12.79 -4.40 -3.76
N LEU A 74 -11.65 -4.14 -3.13
CA LEU A 74 -10.73 -3.07 -3.54
C LEU A 74 -10.13 -3.32 -4.91
N ALA A 75 -9.77 -4.57 -5.24
CA ALA A 75 -9.24 -4.93 -6.55
C ALA A 75 -10.29 -4.70 -7.66
N PHE A 76 -11.56 -5.02 -7.42
CA PHE A 76 -12.64 -4.75 -8.36
C PHE A 76 -12.85 -3.25 -8.58
N GLN A 77 -12.85 -2.46 -7.50
CA GLN A 77 -12.95 -1.00 -7.60
C GLN A 77 -11.77 -0.41 -8.37
N LYS A 78 -10.55 -0.84 -8.05
CA LYS A 78 -9.33 -0.43 -8.76
C LYS A 78 -9.38 -0.81 -10.25
N ALA A 79 -9.84 -2.01 -10.60
CA ALA A 79 -9.93 -2.45 -11.99
C ALA A 79 -10.93 -1.63 -12.83
N LYS A 80 -11.98 -1.10 -12.19
CA LYS A 80 -13.02 -0.31 -12.84
C LYS A 80 -12.77 1.19 -12.83
N ASP A 81 -11.85 1.66 -12.00
CA ASP A 81 -11.44 3.05 -11.99
C ASP A 81 -10.63 3.37 -13.26
N PRO A 82 -11.14 4.21 -14.18
CA PRO A 82 -10.42 4.60 -15.39
C PRO A 82 -9.09 5.29 -15.10
N MET A 83 -8.93 5.85 -13.89
CA MET A 83 -7.73 6.56 -13.47
C MET A 83 -6.71 5.66 -12.76
N ASN A 84 -7.06 4.42 -12.39
CA ASN A 84 -6.14 3.52 -11.67
C ASN A 84 -4.93 3.07 -12.50
N PHE A 85 -4.99 3.16 -13.83
CA PHE A 85 -3.86 2.90 -14.72
C PHE A 85 -3.16 4.19 -15.21
N TYR A 86 -3.64 5.36 -14.79
CA TYR A 86 -2.99 6.62 -15.12
C TYR A 86 -1.73 6.77 -14.26
N LYS A 87 -0.57 6.56 -14.90
CA LYS A 87 0.72 6.92 -14.31
C LYS A 87 1.05 8.36 -14.67
N ASP A 88 0.98 9.24 -13.68
CA ASP A 88 1.48 10.61 -13.71
C ASP A 88 2.95 10.63 -14.21
N GLU A 89 3.36 11.71 -14.88
CA GLU A 89 4.75 12.04 -15.21
C GLU A 89 5.67 11.88 -13.98
N THR A 90 5.20 12.20 -12.77
CA THR A 90 5.95 12.00 -11.52
C THR A 90 6.17 10.52 -11.17
N GLN A 91 5.14 9.67 -11.29
CA GLN A 91 5.26 8.23 -11.03
C GLN A 91 6.16 7.54 -12.05
N ARG A 92 6.11 7.96 -13.31
CA ARG A 92 7.02 7.45 -14.36
C ARG A 92 8.47 7.85 -14.08
N ALA A 93 8.71 9.08 -13.65
CA ALA A 93 10.05 9.54 -13.26
C ALA A 93 10.58 8.79 -12.02
N LEU A 94 9.72 8.49 -11.05
CA LEU A 94 10.04 7.67 -9.89
C LEU A 94 10.37 6.22 -10.26
N GLU A 95 9.60 5.60 -11.17
CA GLU A 95 9.88 4.25 -11.68
C GLU A 95 11.21 4.20 -12.44
N GLN A 96 11.51 5.21 -13.27
CA GLN A 96 12.79 5.32 -13.97
C GLN A 96 13.95 5.53 -12.99
N ALA A 97 13.77 6.36 -11.96
CA ALA A 97 14.77 6.53 -10.90
C ALA A 97 15.00 5.22 -10.13
N ARG A 98 13.96 4.43 -9.86
CA ARG A 98 14.07 3.11 -9.21
C ARG A 98 14.84 2.08 -10.05
N GLN A 99 14.77 2.15 -11.38
CA GLN A 99 15.50 1.24 -12.27
C GLN A 99 17.03 1.46 -12.23
N GLY A 100 17.48 2.67 -11.90
CA GLY A 100 18.91 2.99 -11.72
C GLY A 100 19.45 2.80 -10.30
N GLN A 101 18.61 2.42 -9.34
CA GLN A 101 19.00 2.32 -7.94
C GLN A 101 19.75 1.02 -7.62
N ASN A 102 20.76 1.14 -6.75
CA ASN A 102 21.55 0.01 -6.25
C ASN A 102 20.67 -0.94 -5.40
N SER A 103 20.91 -2.26 -5.43
CA SER A 103 20.04 -3.25 -4.76
C SER A 103 19.88 -3.02 -3.25
N GLN A 104 20.89 -2.41 -2.62
CA GLN A 104 20.84 -2.05 -1.20
C GLN A 104 19.84 -0.91 -0.92
N SER A 105 19.78 0.12 -1.77
CA SER A 105 18.84 1.23 -1.58
C SER A 105 17.40 0.77 -1.82
N GLN A 106 17.19 -0.12 -2.81
CA GLN A 106 15.90 -0.75 -3.06
C GLN A 106 15.41 -1.56 -1.86
N MET A 107 16.29 -2.33 -1.22
CA MET A 107 15.94 -3.08 0.00
C MET A 107 15.60 -2.15 1.17
N MET A 108 16.35 -1.06 1.33
CA MET A 108 16.08 -0.03 2.35
C MET A 108 14.75 0.70 2.11
N GLU A 109 14.39 0.95 0.84
CA GLU A 109 13.12 1.55 0.44
C GLU A 109 11.96 0.58 0.65
N TRP A 110 12.10 -0.68 0.22
CA TRP A 110 11.12 -1.74 0.48
C TRP A 110 10.87 -1.93 1.98
N GLY A 111 11.93 -1.89 2.80
CA GLY A 111 11.81 -1.97 4.26
C GLY A 111 11.03 -0.80 4.86
N ARG A 112 11.19 0.41 4.30
CA ARG A 112 10.42 1.61 4.72
C ARG A 112 8.97 1.56 4.27
N GLU A 113 8.71 1.02 3.08
CA GLU A 113 7.37 0.84 2.54
C GLU A 113 6.58 -0.21 3.33
N ASN A 114 7.25 -1.33 3.67
CA ASN A 114 6.67 -2.44 4.43
C ASN A 114 6.91 -2.34 5.95
N ARG A 115 7.24 -1.14 6.47
CA ARG A 115 7.61 -0.93 7.87
C ARG A 115 6.61 -1.53 8.86
N TYR A 116 5.31 -1.32 8.61
CA TYR A 116 4.25 -1.84 9.48
C TYR A 116 4.16 -3.36 9.44
N THR A 117 4.27 -3.95 8.25
CA THR A 117 4.28 -5.42 8.11
C THR A 117 5.50 -6.03 8.79
N ILE A 118 6.68 -5.42 8.66
CA ILE A 118 7.91 -5.90 9.32
C ILE A 118 7.78 -5.82 10.85
N VAL A 119 7.28 -4.69 11.38
CA VAL A 119 7.05 -4.54 12.82
C VAL A 119 6.02 -5.56 13.32
N PHE A 120 4.92 -5.71 12.60
CA PHE A 120 3.87 -6.66 12.97
C PHE A 120 4.37 -8.12 12.95
N THR A 121 5.07 -8.51 11.89
CA THR A 121 5.61 -9.87 11.76
C THR A 121 6.73 -10.15 12.77
N SER A 122 7.63 -9.19 13.02
CA SER A 122 8.67 -9.31 14.05
C SER A 122 8.06 -9.40 15.46
N TRP A 123 6.97 -8.69 15.72
CA TRP A 123 6.20 -8.79 16.96
C TRP A 123 5.58 -10.18 17.14
N ILE A 124 4.90 -10.72 16.11
CA ILE A 124 4.37 -12.10 16.15
C ILE A 124 5.50 -13.10 16.37
N ALA A 125 6.62 -12.93 15.66
CA ALA A 125 7.77 -13.81 15.78
C ALA A 125 8.37 -13.76 17.21
N ALA A 126 8.55 -12.57 17.78
CA ALA A 126 9.05 -12.40 19.14
C ALA A 126 8.12 -13.02 20.17
N MET A 127 6.81 -12.84 20.04
CA MET A 127 5.82 -13.50 20.89
C MET A 127 5.88 -15.03 20.77
N ALA A 128 5.96 -15.55 19.54
CA ALA A 128 6.03 -16.99 19.30
C ALA A 128 7.29 -17.60 19.93
N ILE A 129 8.43 -16.92 19.80
CA ILE A 129 9.70 -17.31 20.42
C ILE A 129 9.58 -17.25 21.95
N ALA A 130 9.08 -16.15 22.52
CA ALA A 130 8.93 -15.98 23.96
C ALA A 130 7.99 -17.03 24.56
N LEU A 131 6.83 -17.28 23.94
CA LEU A 131 5.90 -18.33 24.36
C LEU A 131 6.50 -19.73 24.21
N GLY A 132 7.33 -19.95 23.18
CA GLY A 132 8.08 -21.19 23.00
C GLY A 132 9.09 -21.44 24.14
N ILE A 133 9.82 -20.40 24.56
CA ILE A 133 10.80 -20.47 25.64
C ILE A 133 10.10 -20.63 27.00
N VAL A 134 9.14 -19.75 27.32
CA VAL A 134 8.38 -19.79 28.59
C VAL A 134 7.57 -21.09 28.71
N GLY A 135 7.01 -21.58 27.60
CA GLY A 135 6.30 -22.85 27.53
C GLY A 135 7.17 -24.05 27.87
N ARG A 136 8.46 -24.04 27.52
CA ARG A 136 9.43 -25.11 27.82
C ARG A 136 10.00 -25.06 29.23
N ASN A 137 9.87 -23.93 29.94
CA ASN A 137 10.39 -23.80 31.29
C ASN A 137 9.57 -24.66 32.29
N LYS A 138 10.20 -25.69 32.87
CA LYS A 138 9.60 -26.61 33.84
C LYS A 138 9.56 -26.07 35.28
N TYR A 139 10.28 -24.99 35.57
CA TYR A 139 10.43 -24.46 36.94
C TYR A 139 9.29 -23.51 37.37
N LEU A 140 8.31 -23.24 36.50
CA LEU A 140 7.16 -22.39 36.79
C LEU A 140 5.87 -23.22 36.88
N THR A 141 5.11 -23.02 37.96
CA THR A 141 3.78 -23.62 38.12
C THR A 141 2.79 -23.05 37.11
N THR A 142 1.75 -23.83 36.77
CA THR A 142 0.76 -23.44 35.76
C THR A 142 0.03 -22.14 36.11
N SER A 143 -0.23 -21.91 37.41
CA SER A 143 -0.84 -20.67 37.91
C SER A 143 0.06 -19.44 37.72
N GLN A 144 1.37 -19.58 37.94
CA GLN A 144 2.34 -18.50 37.71
C GLN A 144 2.46 -18.13 36.22
N LYS A 145 2.43 -19.12 35.32
CA LYS A 145 2.43 -18.88 33.87
C LYS A 145 1.21 -18.08 33.42
N LEU A 146 0.04 -18.32 34.03
CA LEU A 146 -1.20 -17.64 33.68
C LEU A 146 -1.18 -16.16 34.11
N VAL A 147 -0.67 -15.87 35.29
CA VAL A 147 -0.46 -14.49 35.76
C VAL A 147 0.54 -13.76 34.87
N GLN A 148 1.68 -14.39 34.57
CA GLN A 148 2.68 -13.83 33.65
C GLN A 148 2.09 -13.56 32.26
N ALA A 149 1.30 -14.49 31.72
CA ALA A 149 0.66 -14.32 30.42
C ALA A 149 -0.24 -13.08 30.37
N ARG A 150 -0.97 -12.77 31.45
CA ARG A 150 -1.79 -11.56 31.53
C ARG A 150 -0.95 -10.29 31.55
N VAL A 151 0.12 -10.25 32.35
CA VAL A 151 1.04 -9.10 32.42
C VAL A 151 1.74 -8.89 31.07
N TYR A 152 2.16 -9.97 30.41
CA TYR A 152 2.72 -9.90 29.06
C TYR A 152 1.68 -9.39 28.06
N ALA A 153 0.44 -9.88 28.08
CA ALA A 153 -0.61 -9.39 27.18
C ALA A 153 -0.90 -7.89 27.36
N GLN A 154 -0.93 -7.41 28.61
CA GLN A 154 -1.12 -5.99 28.90
C GLN A 154 0.09 -5.15 28.44
N GLY A 155 1.31 -5.57 28.77
CA GLY A 155 2.53 -4.91 28.30
C GLY A 155 2.63 -4.86 26.78
N LEU A 156 2.16 -5.91 26.11
CA LEU A 156 2.11 -6.03 24.66
C LEU A 156 1.14 -5.02 24.04
N THR A 157 -0.06 -4.86 24.59
CA THR A 157 -1.00 -3.83 24.12
C THR A 157 -0.43 -2.42 24.26
N LEU A 158 0.24 -2.14 25.39
CA LEU A 158 0.89 -0.86 25.61
C LEU A 158 2.05 -0.62 24.63
N ALA A 159 2.87 -1.65 24.39
CA ALA A 159 3.96 -1.58 23.42
C ALA A 159 3.44 -1.32 21.99
N VAL A 160 2.33 -1.94 21.59
CA VAL A 160 1.69 -1.68 20.29
C VAL A 160 1.22 -0.23 20.18
N LEU A 161 0.56 0.31 21.22
CA LEU A 161 0.13 1.71 21.23
C LEU A 161 1.32 2.68 21.12
N ILE A 162 2.39 2.42 21.89
CA ILE A 162 3.62 3.22 21.85
C ILE A 162 4.27 3.12 20.48
N ALA A 163 4.36 1.92 19.90
CA ALA A 163 4.91 1.72 18.57
C ALA A 163 4.13 2.51 17.52
N THR A 164 2.80 2.39 17.49
CA THR A 164 1.93 3.16 16.59
C THR A 164 2.14 4.66 16.73
N ALA A 165 2.16 5.19 17.96
CA ALA A 165 2.38 6.61 18.22
C ALA A 165 3.79 7.08 17.83
N ALA A 166 4.81 6.28 18.12
CA ALA A 166 6.19 6.57 17.72
C ALA A 166 6.32 6.59 16.19
N PHE A 167 5.62 5.70 15.49
CA PHE A 167 5.60 5.68 14.03
C PHE A 167 4.90 6.90 13.45
N GLU A 168 3.71 7.26 13.95
CA GLU A 168 3.00 8.47 13.55
C GLU A 168 3.85 9.73 13.75
N THR A 169 4.54 9.81 14.90
CA THR A 169 5.48 10.92 15.19
C THR A 169 6.71 10.89 14.28
N SER A 170 7.24 9.71 13.94
CA SER A 170 8.38 9.57 13.04
C SER A 170 8.03 9.94 11.60
N ASP A 171 6.82 9.59 11.13
CA ASP A 171 6.33 9.97 9.82
C ASP A 171 6.08 11.49 9.76
N ALA A 172 5.57 12.09 10.85
CA ALA A 172 5.44 13.54 10.98
C ALA A 172 6.81 14.26 10.96
N LYS A 173 7.83 13.72 11.65
CA LYS A 173 9.19 14.29 11.68
C LYS A 173 9.99 14.10 10.41
N ALA A 174 9.76 13.01 9.67
CA ALA A 174 10.47 12.72 8.43
C ALA A 174 10.09 13.66 7.26
N GLY A 175 9.26 14.68 7.51
CA GLY A 175 8.93 15.68 6.50
C GLY A 175 8.08 15.12 5.36
N LYS A 176 7.48 13.93 5.52
CA LYS A 176 6.50 13.34 4.59
C LYS A 176 5.15 14.07 4.64
N GLY A 177 5.19 15.39 4.66
CA GLY A 177 4.03 16.23 4.38
C GLY A 177 3.89 16.40 2.86
N ARG A 178 3.50 17.59 2.44
CA ARG A 178 3.16 17.92 1.05
C ARG A 178 4.30 17.77 0.01
N TRP A 179 5.56 17.54 0.40
CA TRP A 179 6.69 17.51 -0.55
C TRP A 179 7.72 16.44 -0.18
N GLU A 180 8.11 15.61 -1.15
CA GLU A 180 9.13 14.55 -1.02
C GLU A 180 10.29 14.86 -1.97
N THR A 181 11.52 14.92 -1.46
CA THR A 181 12.72 15.13 -2.30
C THR A 181 13.12 13.79 -2.91
N VAL A 182 12.99 13.68 -4.22
CA VAL A 182 13.35 12.50 -5.01
C VAL A 182 14.59 12.83 -5.84
N MET A 183 15.57 11.94 -5.83
CA MET A 183 16.73 12.04 -6.72
C MET A 183 16.29 11.58 -8.11
N VAL A 184 16.24 12.49 -9.08
CA VAL A 184 15.85 12.23 -10.46
C VAL A 184 17.08 12.34 -11.35
N VAL A 185 17.25 11.41 -12.30
CA VAL A 185 18.32 11.45 -13.29
C VAL A 185 18.16 12.69 -14.17
N ASP A 186 19.25 13.45 -14.38
CA ASP A 186 19.24 14.69 -15.16
C ASP A 186 18.74 14.46 -16.61
N PRO A 187 17.63 15.09 -17.04
CA PRO A 187 17.11 14.96 -18.40
C PRO A 187 18.02 15.54 -19.50
N ASN A 188 19.01 16.35 -19.16
CA ASN A 188 19.91 17.01 -20.12
C ASN A 188 21.28 16.32 -20.25
N ASP A 189 21.53 15.23 -19.52
CA ASP A 189 22.78 14.48 -19.59
C ASP A 189 22.60 13.18 -20.41
N PRO A 190 23.23 13.04 -21.59
CA PRO A 190 23.13 11.84 -22.40
C PRO A 190 23.68 10.58 -21.72
N LYS A 191 24.47 10.72 -20.65
CA LYS A 191 25.06 9.60 -19.89
C LYS A 191 24.27 9.14 -18.67
N HIS A 192 23.22 9.86 -18.26
CA HIS A 192 22.38 9.49 -17.11
C HIS A 192 23.15 9.34 -15.77
N GLU A 193 24.32 9.97 -15.61
CA GLU A 193 25.18 9.78 -14.44
C GLU A 193 24.88 10.74 -13.28
N HIS A 194 24.28 11.91 -13.56
CA HIS A 194 24.00 12.93 -12.56
C HIS A 194 22.56 12.84 -12.02
N LEU A 195 22.45 12.72 -10.69
CA LEU A 195 21.19 12.75 -9.95
C LEU A 195 20.93 14.17 -9.45
N ILE A 196 19.80 14.77 -9.84
CA ILE A 196 19.34 16.08 -9.38
C ILE A 196 18.28 15.88 -8.30
N GLU A 197 18.38 16.65 -7.21
CA GLU A 197 17.34 16.74 -6.19
C GLU A 197 16.10 17.46 -6.75
N LYS A 198 15.04 16.71 -7.02
CA LYS A 198 13.74 17.27 -7.40
C LYS A 198 12.78 17.16 -6.23
N LYS A 199 12.25 18.30 -5.77
CA LYS A 199 11.12 18.33 -4.84
C LYS A 199 9.85 17.95 -5.60
N VAL A 200 9.35 16.74 -5.37
CA VAL A 200 8.12 16.24 -5.97
C VAL A 200 7.00 16.35 -4.93
N HIS A 201 5.81 16.78 -5.35
CA HIS A 201 4.65 16.80 -4.46
C HIS A 201 4.28 15.35 -4.14
N LYS A 202 4.11 15.03 -2.85
CA LYS A 202 3.63 13.71 -2.45
C LYS A 202 2.10 13.78 -2.42
N GLU A 203 1.44 12.99 -3.25
CA GLU A 203 -0.02 12.89 -3.21
C GLU A 203 -0.47 12.38 -1.83
N GLU A 204 -1.43 13.08 -1.21
CA GLU A 204 -2.06 12.67 0.05
C GLU A 204 -2.99 11.46 -0.16
N TYR A 205 -3.52 11.30 -1.38
CA TYR A 205 -4.28 10.14 -1.83
C TYR A 205 -4.00 9.89 -3.32
N GLU A 206 -4.07 8.62 -3.75
CA GLU A 206 -3.84 8.23 -5.16
C GLU A 206 -4.75 9.07 -6.09
N GLY A 207 -4.14 9.86 -6.99
CA GLY A 207 -4.85 10.68 -7.98
C GLY A 207 -5.20 12.11 -7.57
N GLN A 208 -4.63 12.64 -6.47
CA GLN A 208 -4.82 14.03 -6.04
C GLN A 208 -4.33 15.06 -7.08
N ASP A 209 -3.23 14.77 -7.78
CA ASP A 209 -2.62 15.71 -8.73
C ASP A 209 -3.03 15.47 -10.19
N LEU A 210 -3.79 14.41 -10.42
CA LEU A 210 -4.35 14.02 -11.71
C LEU A 210 -5.03 15.15 -12.49
N TRP A 211 -5.79 16.00 -11.78
CA TRP A 211 -6.45 17.15 -12.40
C TRP A 211 -5.47 18.24 -12.82
N LYS A 212 -4.37 18.42 -12.07
CA LYS A 212 -3.32 19.39 -12.42
C LYS A 212 -2.65 18.96 -13.72
N ASP A 213 -2.39 17.67 -13.88
CA ASP A 213 -1.81 17.13 -15.12
C ASP A 213 -2.76 17.24 -16.31
N MET A 214 -4.06 16.95 -16.10
CA MET A 214 -5.07 17.14 -17.15
C MET A 214 -5.15 18.61 -17.58
N VAL A 215 -5.12 19.55 -16.64
CA VAL A 215 -5.12 21.00 -16.92
C VAL A 215 -3.83 21.39 -17.64
N ALA A 216 -2.67 20.96 -17.17
CA ALA A 216 -1.38 21.25 -17.79
C ALA A 216 -1.31 20.70 -19.23
N ALA A 217 -1.83 19.49 -19.47
CA ALA A 217 -1.90 18.90 -20.81
C ALA A 217 -2.81 19.71 -21.74
N GLU A 218 -3.94 20.21 -21.24
CA GLU A 218 -4.85 21.03 -22.04
C GLU A 218 -4.29 22.44 -22.30
N GLU A 219 -3.58 23.04 -21.33
CA GLU A 219 -2.82 24.28 -21.53
C GLU A 219 -1.74 24.12 -22.60
N ARG A 220 -0.97 23.02 -22.57
CA ARG A 220 0.04 22.69 -23.61
C ARG A 220 -0.63 22.59 -24.99
N ARG A 221 -1.80 21.95 -25.09
CA ARG A 221 -2.58 21.87 -26.35
C ARG A 221 -3.05 23.24 -26.84
N LEU A 222 -3.56 24.09 -25.96
CA LEU A 222 -3.99 25.45 -26.31
C LEU A 222 -2.82 26.32 -26.77
N GLN A 223 -1.66 26.20 -26.12
CA GLN A 223 -0.44 26.90 -26.54
C GLN A 223 0.03 26.45 -27.92
N ALA A 224 0.02 25.15 -28.20
CA ALA A 224 0.35 24.62 -29.53
C ALA A 224 -0.59 25.17 -30.62
N LYS A 225 -1.91 25.16 -30.37
CA LYS A 225 -2.90 25.78 -31.28
C LYS A 225 -2.65 27.27 -31.51
N LYS A 226 -2.29 28.01 -30.46
CA LYS A 226 -1.95 29.45 -30.55
C LYS A 226 -0.67 29.65 -31.37
N GLN A 227 0.35 28.82 -31.20
CA GLN A 227 1.59 28.88 -32.00
C GLN A 227 1.30 28.57 -33.48
N ASP A 228 0.54 27.52 -33.78
CA ASP A 228 0.15 27.18 -35.15
C ASP A 228 -0.66 28.30 -35.82
N SER A 229 -1.56 28.94 -35.07
CA SER A 229 -2.35 30.07 -35.55
C SER A 229 -1.47 31.30 -35.83
N LYS A 230 -0.50 31.60 -34.96
CA LYS A 230 0.48 32.67 -35.19
C LYS A 230 1.37 32.39 -36.40
N VAL A 231 1.80 31.14 -36.59
CA VAL A 231 2.60 30.74 -37.75
C VAL A 231 1.79 30.87 -39.05
N LYS A 232 0.50 30.52 -39.03
CA LYS A 232 -0.41 30.72 -40.17
C LYS A 232 -0.61 32.21 -40.49
N GLN A 233 -0.91 33.03 -39.48
CA GLN A 233 -1.06 34.48 -39.65
C GLN A 233 0.23 35.15 -40.16
N ALA A 234 1.40 34.76 -39.65
CA ALA A 234 2.68 35.28 -40.15
C ALA A 234 2.99 34.85 -41.59
N LYS A 235 2.54 33.65 -42.02
CA LYS A 235 2.65 33.21 -43.42
C LYS A 235 1.69 33.97 -44.33
N GLU A 236 0.47 34.23 -43.88
CA GLU A 236 -0.54 35.02 -44.60
C GLU A 236 -0.07 36.48 -44.77
N GLN A 237 0.42 37.12 -43.71
CA GLN A 237 0.97 38.48 -43.76
C GLN A 237 2.17 38.58 -44.71
N LYS A 238 3.11 37.62 -44.67
CA LYS A 238 4.24 37.59 -45.62
C LYS A 238 3.79 37.36 -47.07
N ALA A 239 2.73 36.58 -47.29
CA ALA A 239 2.17 36.38 -48.62
C ALA A 239 1.42 37.62 -49.13
N GLU A 240 0.88 38.44 -48.23
CA GLU A 240 0.22 39.71 -48.54
C GLU A 240 1.24 40.83 -48.79
N GLU A 241 2.31 40.92 -47.99
CA GLU A 241 3.45 41.83 -48.24
C GLU A 241 4.20 41.49 -49.55
N ALA A 242 4.35 40.20 -49.89
CA ALA A 242 4.95 39.79 -51.16
C ALA A 242 4.06 40.08 -52.40
N LYS A 243 2.78 40.41 -52.18
CA LYS A 243 1.83 40.82 -53.23
C LYS A 243 1.64 42.34 -53.31
N ALA A 244 2.22 43.12 -52.40
CA ALA A 244 2.20 44.57 -52.49
C ALA A 244 3.19 45.04 -53.58
N PRO A 245 2.77 45.86 -54.57
CA PRO A 245 3.67 46.36 -55.60
C PRO A 245 4.71 47.28 -54.98
N ALA A 246 5.98 47.07 -55.34
CA ALA A 246 7.06 48.01 -55.06
C ALA A 246 6.78 49.32 -55.80
N ASN A 247 6.46 50.36 -55.04
CA ASN A 247 6.42 51.75 -55.53
C ASN A 247 7.82 52.33 -55.60
#